data_AF-A0A2V1IN47-F1
#
_entry.id   AF-A0A2V1IN47-F1
#
_cell.length_a   1.000
_cell.length_b   1.000
_cell.length_c   1.000
_cell.angle_alpha   90.00
_cell.angle_beta   90.00
_cell.angle_gamma   90.00
#
_symmetry.space_group_name_H-M   'P 1'
#
loop_
_entity.id
_entity.type
_entity.pdbx_description
1 polymer ?
#
loop_
_entity_poly.entity_id
_entity_poly.type
_entity_poly.pdbx_seq_one_letter_code
_entity_poly.pdbx_strand_id
1 'polypeptide(L)'
;LFKQIKQNFPLRYFYGESANAIKIQIWVTLIANLLLSVLQSKLERRWSFSGLATIIRIVLMYYLNLEKFLNQPDADLKIMLAEASESPPEVPENC
;
A
#
# COMPACT_ATOMS: atom_id res chain seq x y z
N LEU A 1 18.54 -4.38 1.40
CA LEU A 1 17.98 -5.29 2.43
C LEU A 1 18.20 -4.81 3.87
N PHE A 2 19.40 -4.90 4.46
CA PHE A 2 19.63 -4.57 5.88
C PHE A 2 19.21 -3.14 6.27
N LYS A 3 19.54 -2.15 5.43
CA LYS A 3 19.11 -0.75 5.60
C LYS A 3 17.58 -0.58 5.51
N GLN A 4 16.92 -1.29 4.58
CA GLN A 4 15.46 -1.25 4.43
C GLN A 4 14.75 -1.90 5.62
N ILE A 5 15.25 -3.03 6.10
CA ILE A 5 14.70 -3.72 7.28
C ILE A 5 14.81 -2.81 8.50
N LYS A 6 16.00 -2.22 8.74
CA LYS A 6 16.24 -1.32 9.88
C LYS A 6 15.38 -0.05 9.85
N GLN A 7 15.07 0.49 8.67
CA GLN A 7 14.30 1.73 8.51
C GLN A 7 12.79 1.52 8.52
N ASN A 8 12.30 0.45 7.86
CA ASN A 8 10.86 0.23 7.70
C ASN A 8 10.25 -0.61 8.84
N PHE A 9 11.08 -1.36 9.57
CA PHE A 9 10.64 -2.20 10.69
C PHE A 9 11.46 -1.83 11.93
N PRO A 10 11.10 -0.75 12.64
CA PRO A 10 11.76 -0.43 13.90
C PRO A 10 11.49 -1.57 14.89
N LEU A 11 12.51 -2.39 15.14
CA LEU A 11 12.54 -3.50 16.11
C LEU A 11 12.38 -3.04 17.57
N ARG A 12 11.87 -1.83 17.80
CA ARG A 12 11.83 -1.16 19.09
C ARG A 12 10.73 -1.69 20.01
N TYR A 13 9.76 -2.41 19.47
CA TYR A 13 8.67 -3.04 20.21
C TYR A 13 8.49 -4.48 19.72
N PHE A 14 9.38 -5.37 20.18
CA PHE A 14 9.10 -6.81 20.07
C PHE A 14 7.89 -7.08 20.96
N TYR A 15 6.80 -7.61 20.39
CA TYR A 15 5.59 -7.99 21.13
C TYR A 15 5.83 -9.12 22.17
N GLY A 16 7.05 -9.67 22.20
CA GLY A 16 7.55 -10.52 23.28
C GLY A 16 9.08 -10.59 23.25
N GLU A 17 9.71 -10.58 24.42
CA GLU A 17 11.19 -10.59 24.57
C GLU A 17 11.81 -11.99 24.36
N SER A 18 11.00 -13.01 24.08
CA SER A 18 11.52 -14.37 23.88
C SER A 18 12.31 -14.48 22.56
N ALA A 19 13.38 -15.28 22.58
CA ALA A 19 14.18 -15.55 21.38
C ALA A 19 13.33 -16.11 20.21
N ASN A 20 12.23 -16.81 20.53
CA ASN A 20 11.30 -17.30 19.52
C ASN A 20 10.48 -16.18 18.87
N ALA A 21 9.98 -15.22 19.66
CA ALA A 21 9.25 -14.06 19.15
C ALA A 21 10.14 -13.21 18.22
N ILE A 22 11.42 -13.03 18.58
CA ILE A 22 12.40 -12.33 17.75
C ILE A 22 12.62 -13.08 16.42
N LYS A 23 12.79 -14.41 16.46
CA LYS A 23 12.95 -15.22 15.24
C LYS A 23 11.73 -15.10 14.32
N ILE A 24 10.52 -15.23 14.87
CA ILE A 24 9.27 -15.10 14.10
C ILE A 24 9.19 -13.71 13.46
N GLN A 25 9.50 -12.66 14.21
CA GLN A 25 9.45 -11.28 13.70
C GLN A 25 10.43 -11.09 12.53
N ILE A 26 11.64 -11.64 12.60
CA ILE A 26 12.61 -11.61 11.50
C ILE A 26 12.06 -12.35 10.28
N TRP A 27 11.53 -13.57 10.45
CA TRP A 27 10.96 -14.34 9.36
C TRP A 27 9.77 -13.63 8.69
N VAL A 28 8.86 -13.04 9.47
CA VAL A 28 7.74 -12.26 8.96
C VAL A 28 8.22 -11.04 8.18
N THR A 29 9.22 -10.31 8.68
CA THR A 29 9.82 -9.17 7.97
C THR A 29 10.46 -9.58 6.65
N LEU A 30 11.14 -10.74 6.60
CA LEU A 30 11.73 -11.26 5.37
C LEU A 30 10.65 -11.65 4.34
N ILE A 31 9.58 -12.31 4.78
CA ILE A 31 8.44 -12.66 3.93
C ILE A 31 7.78 -11.40 3.37
N ALA A 32 7.48 -10.42 4.21
CA ALA A 32 6.89 -9.15 3.78
C ALA A 32 7.78 -8.41 2.78
N ASN A 33 9.10 -8.37 3.01
CA ASN A 33 10.04 -7.76 2.08
C ASN A 33 10.06 -8.48 0.73
N LEU A 34 10.04 -9.82 0.72
CA LEU A 34 9.97 -10.61 -0.50
C LEU A 34 8.69 -10.31 -1.29
N LEU A 35 7.53 -10.30 -0.62
CA LEU A 35 6.25 -9.98 -1.25
C LEU A 35 6.23 -8.58 -1.86
N LEU A 36 6.75 -7.57 -1.13
CA LEU A 36 6.89 -6.21 -1.65
C LEU A 36 7.83 -6.15 -2.86
N SER A 37 8.94 -6.89 -2.85
CA SER A 37 9.88 -6.93 -3.98
C SER A 37 9.26 -7.59 -5.21
N VAL A 38 8.49 -8.68 -5.04
CA VAL A 38 7.76 -9.34 -6.13
C VAL A 38 6.67 -8.41 -6.68
N LEU A 39 5.96 -7.70 -5.82
CA LEU A 39 4.98 -6.71 -6.26
C LEU A 39 5.67 -5.59 -7.05
N GLN A 40 6.77 -5.04 -6.52
CA GLN A 40 7.54 -4.00 -7.20
C GLN A 40 8.05 -4.45 -8.57
N SER A 41 8.42 -5.73 -8.75
CA SER A 41 8.89 -6.24 -10.04
C SER A 41 7.76 -6.49 -11.05
N LYS A 42 6.51 -6.62 -10.61
CA LYS A 42 5.34 -6.75 -11.48
C LYS A 42 4.79 -5.41 -11.96
N LEU A 43 5.08 -4.33 -11.23
CA LEU A 43 4.61 -2.99 -11.58
C LEU A 43 5.44 -2.40 -12.71
N GLU A 44 4.77 -1.77 -13.66
CA GLU A 44 5.44 -1.08 -14.79
C GLU A 44 6.05 0.25 -14.34
N ARG A 45 5.45 0.88 -13.31
CA ARG A 45 5.91 2.17 -12.77
C ARG A 45 6.96 1.95 -11.67
N ARG A 46 8.06 2.69 -11.75
CA ARG A 46 9.10 2.69 -10.70
C ARG A 46 8.60 3.42 -9.45
N TRP A 47 8.13 2.65 -8.47
CA TRP A 47 7.85 3.16 -7.13
C TRP A 47 9.06 3.02 -6.20
N SER A 48 9.19 3.95 -5.25
CA SER A 48 10.13 3.78 -4.13
C SER A 48 9.62 2.71 -3.16
N PHE A 49 10.53 1.97 -2.55
CA PHE A 49 10.16 0.89 -1.61
C PHE A 49 9.35 1.39 -0.41
N SER A 50 9.70 2.56 0.13
CA SER A 50 8.97 3.18 1.25
C SER A 50 7.56 3.61 0.85
N GLY A 51 7.40 4.15 -0.37
CA GLY A 51 6.09 4.49 -0.93
C GLY A 51 5.19 3.28 -1.08
N LEU A 52 5.71 2.19 -1.68
CA LEU A 52 4.98 0.93 -1.78
C LEU A 52 4.59 0.37 -0.41
N ALA A 53 5.52 0.35 0.54
CA ALA A 53 5.23 -0.14 1.88
C ALA A 53 4.12 0.66 2.57
N THR A 54 4.11 1.98 2.41
CA THR A 54 3.08 2.87 2.97
C THR A 54 1.72 2.61 2.32
N ILE A 55 1.67 2.55 0.99
CA ILE A 55 0.42 2.28 0.26
C ILE A 55 -0.13 0.93 0.65
N ILE A 56 0.69 -0.13 0.59
CA ILE A 56 0.29 -1.49 0.99
C ILE A 56 -0.25 -1.50 2.41
N ARG A 57 0.39 -0.79 3.36
CA ARG A 57 -0.11 -0.70 4.73
C ARG A 57 -1.52 -0.07 4.82
N ILE A 58 -1.81 0.92 3.99
CA ILE A 58 -3.12 1.59 3.95
C ILE A 58 -4.16 0.69 3.26
N VAL A 59 -3.81 0.11 2.11
CA VAL A 59 -4.74 -0.69 1.30
C VAL A 59 -4.89 -2.12 1.79
N LEU A 60 -4.07 -2.61 2.73
CA LEU A 60 -4.10 -3.98 3.25
C LEU A 60 -5.48 -4.37 3.80
N MET A 61 -6.21 -3.40 4.37
CA MET A 61 -7.54 -3.60 4.92
C MET A 61 -8.66 -3.57 3.85
N TYR A 62 -8.33 -3.26 2.60
CA TYR A 62 -9.28 -3.18 1.49
C TYR A 62 -9.08 -4.31 0.49
N TYR A 63 -10.17 -4.81 -0.09
CA TYR A 63 -10.11 -5.83 -1.14
C TYR A 63 -9.86 -5.19 -2.51
N LEU A 64 -8.62 -4.77 -2.75
CA LEU A 64 -8.22 -4.05 -3.97
C LEU A 64 -7.28 -4.88 -4.84
N ASN A 65 -7.40 -4.70 -6.16
CA ASN A 65 -6.42 -5.21 -7.11
C ASN A 65 -5.20 -4.27 -7.15
N LEU A 66 -4.14 -4.66 -6.43
CA LEU A 66 -2.93 -3.86 -6.25
C LEU A 66 -2.23 -3.51 -7.57
N GLU A 67 -2.25 -4.40 -8.56
CA GLU A 67 -1.57 -4.20 -9.83
C GLU A 67 -2.26 -3.10 -10.65
N LYS A 68 -3.59 -3.11 -10.73
CA LYS A 68 -4.37 -2.04 -11.37
C LYS A 68 -4.20 -0.72 -10.62
N PHE A 69 -4.33 -0.74 -9.30
CA PHE A 69 -4.26 0.45 -8.46
C PHE A 69 -2.90 1.15 -8.53
N LEU A 70 -1.80 0.38 -8.43
CA LEU A 70 -0.45 0.94 -8.41
C LEU A 70 0.08 1.33 -9.79
N ASN A 71 -0.47 0.78 -10.88
CA ASN A 71 -0.13 1.20 -12.24
C ASN A 71 -0.91 2.46 -12.67
N GLN A 72 -2.16 2.65 -12.20
CA GLN A 72 -2.99 3.80 -12.58
C GLN A 72 -3.55 4.58 -11.37
N PRO A 73 -2.71 5.13 -10.47
CA PRO A 73 -3.19 5.96 -9.37
C PRO A 73 -3.89 7.25 -9.86
N ASP A 74 -3.46 7.76 -11.02
CA ASP A 74 -3.95 8.99 -11.64
C ASP A 74 -5.31 8.80 -12.32
N ALA A 75 -5.70 7.57 -12.66
CA ALA A 75 -6.98 7.30 -13.32
C ALA A 75 -8.15 7.48 -12.34
N ASP A 76 -8.04 6.94 -11.13
CA ASP A 76 -9.03 7.17 -10.06
C ASP A 76 -9.13 8.66 -9.69
N LEU A 77 -8.00 9.36 -9.57
CA LEU A 77 -8.00 10.82 -9.33
C LEU A 77 -8.70 11.59 -10.45
N LYS A 78 -8.51 11.19 -11.72
CA LYS A 78 -9.21 11.80 -12.86
C LYS A 78 -10.70 11.49 -12.87
N ILE A 79 -11.11 10.28 -12.47
CA ILE A 79 -12.52 9.91 -12.37
C ILE A 79 -13.19 10.73 -11.26
N MET A 80 -12.56 10.84 -10.08
CA MET A 80 -13.07 11.67 -8.98
C MET A 80 -13.11 13.16 -9.35
N LEU A 81 -12.12 13.67 -10.11
CA LEU A 81 -12.16 15.04 -10.63
C LEU A 81 -13.29 15.23 -11.65
N ALA A 82 -13.53 14.23 -12.50
CA ALA A 82 -14.59 14.26 -13.49
C ALA A 82 -15.96 14.28 -12.81
N GLU A 83 -16.21 13.39 -11.84
CA GLU A 83 -17.44 13.37 -11.02
C GLU A 83 -17.64 14.66 -10.22
N ALA A 84 -16.57 15.28 -9.69
CA ALA A 84 -16.66 16.56 -8.99
C ALA A 84 -16.86 17.75 -9.94
N SER A 85 -16.51 17.60 -11.21
CA SER A 85 -16.75 18.61 -12.26
C SER A 85 -18.10 18.46 -12.93
N GLU A 86 -18.76 17.32 -12.79
CA GLU A 86 -20.17 17.17 -13.16
C GLU A 86 -21.01 17.98 -12.16
N SER A 87 -21.78 18.93 -12.70
CA SER A 87 -22.68 19.76 -11.90
C SER A 87 -23.69 18.85 -11.18
N PRO A 88 -24.14 19.22 -9.96
CA PRO A 88 -25.16 18.44 -9.26
C PRO A 88 -26.33 18.13 -10.20
N PRO A 89 -26.87 16.90 -10.20
CA PRO A 89 -28.03 16.59 -11.03
C PRO A 89 -29.11 17.64 -10.77
N GLU A 90 -29.62 18.25 -11.85
CA GLU A 90 -30.74 19.18 -11.75
C GLU A 90 -31.85 18.48 -10.97
N VAL A 91 -32.16 19.02 -9.79
CA VAL A 91 -33.29 18.56 -8.99
C VAL A 91 -34.49 18.73 -9.91
N PRO A 92 -35.26 17.66 -10.21
CA PRO A 92 -36.49 17.86 -10.96
C PRO A 92 -37.38 18.76 -10.09
N GLU A 93 -37.59 19.99 -10.53
CA GLU A 93 -38.67 20.86 -10.05
C GLU A 93 -39.98 20.17 -10.41
N ASN A 94 -40.41 19.26 -9.55
CA ASN A 94 -41.78 18.78 -9.57
C ASN A 94 -42.61 19.82 -8.80
N CYS A 95 -43.31 20.66 -9.58
CA CYS A 95 -44.53 21.35 -9.16
C CYS A 95 -45.61 20.37 -8.68
#